data_AF-A0A931YWQ7-F1
#
_entry.id   AF-A0A931YWQ7-F1
#
_cell.length_a   1.000
_cell.length_b   1.000
_cell.length_c   1.000
_cell.angle_alpha   90.00
_cell.angle_beta   90.00
_cell.angle_gamma   90.00
#
_symmetry.space_group_name_H-M   'P 1'
#
loop_
_entity.id
_entity.type
_entity.pdbx_description
1 polymer ?
#
loop_
_entity_poly.entity_id
_entity_poly.type
_entity_poly.pdbx_seq_one_letter_code
_entity_poly.pdbx_strand_id
1 'polypeptide(L)'
;GARLMPAVLAVVFAGLRAGHFAPALAAAERPAWPDVPSRRRVGFVFGVLVLYVAVLPSLGFLPATALFVLVLLRALAAFSWTVALALTAAIALASHVVFKHWPGMPPPSGPLGL
;
A
#
# COMPACT_ATOMS: atom_id res chain seq x y z
N GLY A 1 3.69 19.81 14.47
CA GLY A 1 3.79 18.95 13.26
C GLY A 1 3.59 17.48 13.57
N ALA A 2 4.55 16.82 14.23
CA ALA A 2 4.60 15.35 14.34
C ALA A 2 3.63 14.68 15.36
N ARG A 3 3.20 15.37 16.42
CA ARG A 3 2.36 14.77 17.48
C ARG A 3 0.91 14.46 17.07
N LEU A 4 0.40 15.06 16.00
CA LEU A 4 -0.97 14.84 15.51
C LEU A 4 -1.08 13.61 14.57
N MET A 5 0.03 13.05 14.09
CA MET A 5 0.04 11.87 13.19
C MET A 5 -0.73 10.67 13.76
N PRO A 6 -0.51 10.24 15.02
CA PRO A 6 -1.18 9.06 15.53
C PRO A 6 -2.69 9.27 15.62
N ALA A 7 -3.12 10.49 15.97
CA ALA A 7 -4.52 10.83 16.11
C ALA A 7 -5.24 10.90 14.76
N VAL A 8 -4.65 11.55 13.75
CA VAL A 8 -5.23 11.61 12.40
C VAL A 8 -5.28 10.22 11.75
N LEU A 9 -4.20 9.44 11.87
CA LEU A 9 -4.19 8.06 11.39
C LEU A 9 -5.21 7.20 12.15
N ALA A 10 -5.31 7.32 13.47
CA ALA A 10 -6.30 6.59 14.26
C ALA A 10 -7.73 6.94 13.84
N VAL A 11 -8.04 8.22 13.59
CA VAL A 11 -9.37 8.65 13.13
C VAL A 11 -9.67 8.12 11.74
N VAL A 12 -8.71 8.21 10.81
CA VAL A 12 -8.86 7.69 9.44
C VAL A 12 -9.04 6.17 9.46
N PHE A 13 -8.21 5.44 10.19
CA PHE A 13 -8.31 3.98 10.33
C PHE A 13 -9.59 3.56 11.06
N ALA A 14 -10.02 4.30 12.10
CA ALA A 14 -11.27 4.04 12.79
C ALA A 14 -12.48 4.28 11.89
N GLY A 15 -12.47 5.36 11.09
CA GLY A 15 -13.51 5.66 10.10
C GLY A 15 -13.58 4.61 8.99
N LEU A 16 -12.43 4.20 8.43
CA LEU A 16 -12.34 3.12 7.44
C LEU A 16 -12.85 1.78 7.99
N ARG A 17 -12.52 1.47 9.25
CA ARG A 17 -12.96 0.23 9.92
C ARG A 17 -14.47 0.23 10.14
N ALA A 18 -15.02 1.33 10.62
CA ALA A 18 -16.46 1.50 10.82
C ALA A 18 -17.24 1.43 9.49
N GLY A 19 -16.64 1.90 8.40
CA GLY A 19 -17.27 1.97 7.09
C GLY A 19 -17.29 0.67 6.27
N HIS A 20 -16.42 -0.31 6.53
CA HIS A 20 -16.26 -1.48 5.63
C HIS A 20 -16.17 -2.88 6.27
N PHE A 21 -15.89 -3.05 7.57
CA PHE A 21 -15.46 -4.38 8.07
C PHE A 21 -16.10 -4.88 9.38
N ALA A 22 -17.23 -4.34 9.82
CA ALA A 22 -17.93 -4.91 10.99
C ALA A 22 -18.52 -6.32 10.74
N PRO A 23 -19.25 -6.59 9.63
CA PRO A 23 -19.83 -7.93 9.43
C PRO A 23 -18.83 -8.95 8.85
N ALA A 24 -17.83 -8.52 8.08
CA ALA A 24 -16.87 -9.41 7.41
C ALA A 24 -15.81 -9.99 8.36
N LEU A 25 -15.45 -9.31 9.45
CA LEU A 25 -14.51 -9.83 10.44
C LEU A 25 -15.13 -10.95 11.30
N ALA A 26 -16.44 -10.90 11.52
CA ALA A 26 -17.17 -11.88 12.32
C ALA A 26 -17.43 -13.19 11.55
N ALA A 27 -17.48 -13.12 10.21
CA ALA A 27 -17.76 -14.25 9.33
C ALA A 27 -16.49 -14.94 8.77
N ALA A 28 -15.29 -14.46 9.12
CA ALA A 28 -14.05 -15.04 8.62
C ALA A 28 -13.77 -16.39 9.30
N GLU A 29 -14.03 -17.49 8.59
CA GLU A 29 -13.52 -18.81 8.97
C GLU A 29 -12.00 -18.74 9.12
N ARG A 30 -11.47 -19.21 10.25
CA ARG A 30 -10.01 -19.28 10.45
C ARG A 30 -9.50 -20.45 9.60
N PRO A 31 -8.69 -20.18 8.56
CA PRO A 31 -8.16 -21.27 7.76
C PRO A 31 -7.20 -22.12 8.63
N ALA A 32 -7.18 -23.42 8.36
CA ALA A 32 -6.44 -24.38 9.16
C ALA A 32 -4.94 -24.23 8.91
N TRP A 33 -4.22 -23.70 9.90
CA TRP A 33 -2.76 -23.62 9.83
C TRP A 33 -2.12 -25.02 9.75
N PRO A 34 -1.17 -25.28 8.84
CA PRO A 34 -0.52 -24.35 7.91
C PRO A 34 -1.14 -24.33 6.50
N ASP A 35 -1.55 -23.14 6.06
CA ASP A 35 -2.03 -22.90 4.70
C ASP A 35 -0.86 -22.65 3.74
N VAL A 36 -0.48 -23.68 3.00
CA VAL A 36 0.54 -23.60 1.92
C VAL A 36 0.28 -22.44 0.93
N PRO A 37 -0.98 -22.15 0.51
CA PRO A 37 -1.27 -20.98 -0.33
C PRO A 37 -0.91 -19.65 0.33
N SER A 38 -1.10 -19.54 1.64
CA SER A 38 -0.79 -18.33 2.41
C SER A 38 0.71 -18.10 2.51
N ARG A 39 1.50 -19.16 2.72
CA ARG A 39 2.98 -19.05 2.75
C ARG A 39 3.54 -18.54 1.42
N ARG A 40 2.98 -18.99 0.28
CA ARG A 40 3.38 -18.51 -1.05
C ARG A 40 3.04 -17.03 -1.26
N ARG A 41 1.85 -16.59 -0.83
CA ARG A 41 1.46 -15.17 -0.90
C ARG A 41 2.38 -14.29 -0.05
N VAL A 42 2.71 -14.73 1.16
CA VAL A 42 3.66 -14.01 2.03
C VAL A 42 5.02 -13.88 1.35
N GLY A 43 5.59 -14.97 0.83
CA GLY A 43 6.85 -14.93 0.10
C GLY A 43 6.81 -14.01 -1.12
N PHE A 44 5.70 -14.01 -1.86
CA PHE A 44 5.50 -13.10 -2.99
C PHE A 44 5.50 -11.63 -2.56
N VAL A 45 4.76 -11.26 -1.50
CA VAL A 45 4.73 -9.88 -0.98
C VAL A 45 6.12 -9.41 -0.57
N PHE A 46 6.87 -10.25 0.14
CA PHE A 46 8.26 -9.94 0.49
C PHE A 46 9.15 -9.78 -0.74
N GLY A 47 9.02 -10.64 -1.75
CA GLY A 47 9.77 -10.53 -2.99
C GLY A 47 9.48 -9.21 -3.74
N VAL A 48 8.20 -8.84 -3.84
CA VAL A 48 7.78 -7.58 -4.47
C VAL A 48 8.24 -6.36 -3.66
N LEU A 49 8.29 -6.47 -2.33
CA LEU A 49 8.84 -5.43 -1.46
C LEU A 49 10.34 -5.22 -1.67
N VAL A 50 11.11 -6.30 -1.74
CA VAL A 50 12.55 -6.22 -2.03
C VAL A 50 12.77 -5.58 -3.41
N LEU A 51 11.98 -5.98 -4.40
CA LEU A 51 12.03 -5.38 -5.73
C LEU A 51 11.72 -3.88 -5.70
N TYR A 52 10.68 -3.45 -4.97
CA TYR A 52 10.33 -2.05 -4.78
C TYR A 52 11.50 -1.24 -4.21
N VAL A 53 12.15 -1.74 -3.15
CA VAL A 53 13.30 -1.08 -2.54
C VAL A 53 14.49 -1.02 -3.51
N ALA A 54 14.72 -2.09 -4.27
CA ALA A 54 15.82 -2.14 -5.24
C ALA A 54 15.65 -1.15 -6.40
N VAL A 55 14.42 -0.95 -6.88
CA VAL A 55 14.15 -0.02 -7.99
C VAL A 55 13.98 1.43 -7.54
N LEU A 56 13.70 1.67 -6.26
CA LEU A 56 13.46 3.00 -5.68
C LEU A 56 14.51 4.05 -6.09
N PRO A 57 15.84 3.78 -6.01
CA PRO A 57 16.87 4.75 -6.37
C PRO A 57 16.88 5.09 -7.87
N SER A 58 16.41 4.16 -8.70
CA SER A 58 16.46 4.26 -10.17
C SER A 58 15.17 4.80 -10.80
N LEU A 59 14.01 4.54 -10.19
CA LEU A 59 12.71 4.97 -10.72
C LEU A 59 12.16 6.21 -10.00
N GLY A 60 12.57 6.45 -8.76
CA GLY A 60 11.95 7.45 -7.90
C GLY A 60 10.70 6.93 -7.19
N PHE A 61 10.22 7.69 -6.20
CA PHE A 61 9.18 7.24 -5.28
C PHE A 61 7.83 6.97 -5.97
N LEU A 62 7.39 7.89 -6.84
CA LEU A 62 6.05 7.84 -7.42
C LEU A 62 5.83 6.59 -8.32
N PRO A 63 6.64 6.34 -9.36
CA PRO A 63 6.41 5.21 -10.24
C PRO A 63 6.74 3.87 -9.58
N ALA A 64 7.73 3.83 -8.67
CA ALA A 64 8.02 2.62 -7.89
C ALA A 64 6.83 2.22 -7.01
N THR A 65 6.21 3.21 -6.33
CA THR A 65 5.05 2.95 -5.45
C THR A 65 3.82 2.57 -6.27
N ALA A 66 3.59 3.20 -7.42
CA ALA A 66 2.51 2.83 -8.32
C ALA A 66 2.65 1.37 -8.81
N LEU A 67 3.84 0.98 -9.29
CA LEU A 67 4.12 -0.39 -9.71
C LEU A 67 3.92 -1.38 -8.55
N PHE A 68 4.46 -1.08 -7.38
CA PHE A 68 4.33 -1.91 -6.19
C PHE A 68 2.86 -2.18 -5.83
N VAL A 69 2.06 -1.10 -5.71
CA VAL A 69 0.65 -1.20 -5.34
C VAL A 69 -0.16 -1.91 -6.44
N LEU A 70 0.10 -1.60 -7.71
CA LEU A 70 -0.59 -2.26 -8.82
C LEU A 70 -0.33 -3.76 -8.85
N VAL A 71 0.93 -4.18 -8.69
CA VAL A 71 1.32 -5.59 -8.65
C VAL A 71 0.62 -6.30 -7.48
N LEU A 72 0.57 -5.69 -6.30
CA LEU A 72 -0.13 -6.26 -5.16
C LEU A 72 -1.64 -6.36 -5.40
N LEU A 73 -2.28 -5.29 -5.85
CA LEU A 73 -3.71 -5.31 -6.15
C LEU A 73 -4.05 -6.31 -7.25
N ARG A 74 -3.16 -6.50 -8.24
CA ARG A 74 -3.40 -7.40 -9.36
C ARG A 74 -3.15 -8.87 -9.02
N ALA A 75 -2.16 -9.15 -8.17
CA ALA A 75 -1.74 -10.51 -7.83
C ALA A 75 -2.47 -11.07 -6.60
N LEU A 76 -2.86 -10.22 -5.65
CA LEU A 76 -3.48 -10.64 -4.39
C LEU A 76 -4.97 -10.32 -4.32
N ALA A 77 -5.45 -9.30 -5.03
CA ALA A 77 -6.86 -8.94 -5.04
C ALA A 77 -7.52 -9.25 -6.39
N ALA A 78 -8.79 -9.65 -6.36
CA ALA A 78 -9.59 -9.90 -7.55
C ALA A 78 -10.30 -8.62 -8.04
N PHE A 79 -9.64 -7.47 -7.93
CA PHE A 79 -10.21 -6.21 -8.41
C PHE A 79 -10.16 -6.11 -9.94
N SER A 80 -11.15 -5.44 -10.52
CA SER A 80 -11.12 -5.10 -11.93
C SER A 80 -9.95 -4.15 -12.23
N TRP A 81 -9.43 -4.20 -13.46
CA TRP A 81 -8.28 -3.36 -13.88
C TRP A 81 -8.52 -1.87 -13.62
N THR A 82 -9.73 -1.39 -13.87
CA THR A 82 -10.12 0.01 -13.63
C THR A 82 -10.00 0.39 -12.16
N VAL A 83 -10.49 -0.47 -11.26
CA VAL A 83 -10.42 -0.23 -9.80
C VAL A 83 -8.96 -0.33 -9.32
N ALA A 84 -8.20 -1.29 -9.83
CA ALA A 84 -6.79 -1.44 -9.48
C ALA A 84 -5.96 -0.21 -9.90
N LEU A 85 -6.16 0.31 -11.11
CA LEU A 85 -5.49 1.52 -11.59
C LEU A 85 -5.90 2.77 -10.80
N ALA A 86 -7.20 2.94 -10.54
CA ALA A 86 -7.71 4.08 -9.77
C ALA A 86 -7.15 4.09 -8.34
N LEU A 87 -7.18 2.93 -7.65
CA LEU A 87 -6.62 2.80 -6.31
C LEU A 87 -5.10 2.99 -6.29
N THR A 88 -4.40 2.44 -7.27
CA THR A 88 -2.96 2.63 -7.42
C THR A 88 -2.60 4.10 -7.54
N ALA A 89 -3.27 4.81 -8.45
CA ALA A 89 -3.07 6.24 -8.65
C ALA A 89 -3.38 7.04 -7.38
N ALA A 90 -4.51 6.75 -6.73
CA ALA A 90 -4.90 7.40 -5.49
C ALA A 90 -3.88 7.19 -4.37
N ILE A 91 -3.41 5.95 -4.16
CA ILE A 91 -2.44 5.60 -3.12
C ILE A 91 -1.08 6.25 -3.40
N ALA A 92 -0.59 6.18 -4.64
CA ALA A 92 0.68 6.78 -5.02
C ALA A 92 0.66 8.31 -4.83
N LEU A 93 -0.41 8.97 -5.28
CA LEU A 93 -0.56 10.42 -5.15
C LEU A 93 -0.72 10.85 -3.70
N ALA A 94 -1.58 10.18 -2.92
CA ALA A 94 -1.77 10.47 -1.51
C ALA A 94 -0.45 10.30 -0.75
N SER A 95 0.30 9.23 -1.02
CA SER A 95 1.60 8.99 -0.40
C SER A 95 2.60 10.08 -0.76
N HIS A 96 2.66 10.49 -2.03
CA HIS A 96 3.55 11.57 -2.47
C HIS A 96 3.18 12.92 -1.84
N VAL A 97 1.89 13.25 -1.74
CA VAL A 97 1.43 14.47 -1.05
C VAL A 97 1.83 14.44 0.42
N VAL A 98 1.65 13.31 1.11
CA VAL A 98 2.06 13.12 2.50
C VAL A 98 3.58 13.30 2.64
N PHE A 99 4.38 12.67 1.77
CA PHE A 99 5.84 12.81 1.79
C PHE A 99 6.34 14.20 1.38
N LYS A 100 5.58 14.94 0.58
CA LYS A 100 5.96 16.31 0.20
C LYS A 100 5.60 17.33 1.27
N HIS A 101 4.42 17.21 1.89
CA HIS A 101 3.90 18.22 2.82
C HIS A 101 4.27 17.94 4.27
N TRP A 102 4.65 16.71 4.62
CA TRP A 102 4.80 16.32 6.02
C TRP A 102 6.25 16.23 6.52
N PRO A 103 7.13 15.38 5.97
CA PRO A 103 8.43 15.12 6.58
C PRO A 103 9.47 16.24 6.38
N GLY A 104 9.21 17.27 5.57
CA GLY A 104 10.20 18.33 5.29
C GLY A 104 11.49 17.81 4.65
N MET A 105 11.53 16.53 4.28
CA MET A 105 12.62 15.85 3.60
C MET A 105 12.10 15.40 2.24
N PRO A 106 12.78 15.76 1.14
CA PRO A 106 12.36 15.35 -0.18
C PRO A 106 12.42 13.82 -0.28
N PRO A 107 11.40 13.16 -0.85
CA PRO A 107 11.48 11.74 -1.17
C PRO A 107 12.67 11.49 -2.13
N PRO A 108 13.20 10.26 -2.19
CA PRO A 108 14.27 9.93 -3.12
C PRO A 108 13.83 10.25 -4.55
N SER A 109 14.44 11.30 -5.09
CA SER A 109 14.25 11.76 -6.45
C SER A 109 15.07 10.87 -7.37
N GLY A 110 14.38 9.97 -8.08
CA GLY A 110 14.98 9.26 -9.21
C GLY A 110 15.23 10.20 -10.40
N PRO A 111 15.81 9.71 -11.51
CA PRO A 111 16.04 10.48 -12.74
C PRO A 111 14.78 11.14 -13.32
N LEU A 112 13.57 10.73 -12.91
CA LEU A 112 12.30 11.35 -13.28
C LEU A 112 11.90 12.58 -12.42
N GLY A 113 12.63 12.91 -11.36
CA GLY A 113 12.48 14.17 -10.61
C GLY A 113 11.13 14.37 -9.89
N LEU A 114 10.32 13.32 -9.77
CA LEU A 114 9.01 13.30 -9.10
C LEU A 114 9.02 12.35 -7.90
#